data_AF-A0A644YY25-F1
#
_entry.id   AF-A0A644YY25-F1
#
_cell.length_a   1.000
_cell.length_b   1.000
_cell.length_c   1.000
_cell.angle_alpha   90.00
_cell.angle_beta   90.00
_cell.angle_gamma   90.00
#
_symmetry.space_group_name_H-M   'P 1'
#
loop_
_entity.id
_entity.type
_entity.pdbx_description
1 polymer ?
#
loop_
_entity_poly.entity_id
_entity_poly.type
_entity_poly.pdbx_seq_one_letter_code
_entity_poly.pdbx_strand_id
1 'polypeptide(L)'
;MRDGSRFNDACPYEAYKAKDGYFVFADARSWKMFCEEVIEMPELSNDPRFAKSETRIQHREELRAIIEGWAADKTVAEIVEAKATLLPCAPVNNFEQVYNDEHIRVAREMFIEVPLADGNKMTITNNPIKMSDFRCRPEKGPSLPGGDNDDILKELGFDGETIADWRSRGLIS
;
A
#
# COMPACT_ATOMS: atom_id res chain seq x y z
N MET A 1 -8.83 -7.89 22.19
CA MET A 1 -7.38 -8.20 22.22
C MET A 1 -6.75 -7.38 21.10
N ARG A 2 -5.50 -6.92 21.25
CA ARG A 2 -4.75 -6.25 20.17
C ARG A 2 -3.72 -7.24 19.66
N ASP A 3 -3.87 -7.73 18.44
CA ASP A 3 -3.04 -8.81 17.88
C ASP A 3 -2.05 -8.31 16.81
N GLY A 4 -1.75 -7.02 16.76
CA GLY A 4 -0.77 -6.48 15.82
C GLY A 4 -1.13 -6.74 14.36
N SER A 5 -0.20 -7.29 13.57
CA SER A 5 -0.36 -7.57 12.12
C SER A 5 -1.07 -8.90 11.82
N ARG A 6 -1.65 -9.55 12.82
CA ARG A 6 -2.11 -10.93 12.73
C ARG A 6 -3.48 -11.01 12.09
N PHE A 7 -3.65 -11.94 11.17
CA PHE A 7 -4.98 -12.38 10.78
C PHE A 7 -5.50 -13.40 11.81
N ASN A 8 -6.74 -13.24 12.25
CA ASN A 8 -7.27 -14.00 13.39
C ASN A 8 -7.65 -15.44 13.01
N ASP A 9 -8.07 -15.64 11.77
CA ASP A 9 -8.70 -16.91 11.34
C ASP A 9 -7.74 -17.79 10.52
N ALA A 10 -6.51 -17.35 10.28
CA ALA A 10 -5.50 -18.12 9.56
C ALA A 10 -4.09 -17.91 10.13
N CYS A 11 -3.34 -19.01 10.20
CA CYS A 11 -1.94 -19.03 10.60
C CYS A 11 -1.20 -20.05 9.71
N PRO A 12 -0.08 -19.67 9.06
CA PRO A 12 0.66 -18.40 9.20
C PRO A 12 0.09 -17.27 8.31
N TYR A 13 -0.37 -16.17 8.92
CA TYR A 13 -0.71 -14.92 8.23
C TYR A 13 -0.45 -13.72 9.15
N GLU A 14 0.79 -13.24 9.12
CA GLU A 14 1.26 -12.05 9.85
C GLU A 14 2.59 -11.55 9.26
N ALA A 15 3.11 -10.43 9.76
CA ALA A 15 4.44 -9.95 9.42
C ALA A 15 5.52 -10.68 10.23
N TYR A 16 6.50 -11.24 9.53
CA TYR A 16 7.67 -11.93 10.07
C TYR A 16 8.94 -11.12 9.83
N LYS A 17 9.86 -11.19 10.78
CA LYS A 17 11.16 -10.54 10.68
C LYS A 17 12.13 -11.39 9.86
N ALA A 18 12.82 -10.74 8.92
CA ALA A 18 13.98 -11.25 8.19
C ALA A 18 15.25 -10.51 8.62
N LYS A 19 16.38 -10.77 7.94
CA LYS A 19 17.68 -10.15 8.23
C LYS A 19 17.66 -8.61 8.14
N ASP A 20 16.97 -8.06 7.15
CA ASP A 20 17.03 -6.64 6.76
C ASP A 20 15.66 -5.93 6.76
N GLY A 21 14.60 -6.61 7.21
CA GLY A 21 13.26 -6.03 7.20
C GLY A 21 12.18 -7.01 7.64
N TYR A 22 10.96 -6.74 7.20
CA TYR A 22 9.79 -7.58 7.45
C TYR A 22 9.15 -8.00 6.14
N PHE A 23 8.57 -9.19 6.15
CA PHE A 23 7.79 -9.73 5.04
C PHE A 23 6.52 -10.37 5.58
N VAL A 24 5.56 -10.60 4.69
CA VAL A 24 4.30 -11.27 5.02
C VAL A 24 4.22 -12.55 4.20
N PHE A 25 3.85 -13.65 4.85
CA PHE A 25 3.22 -14.78 4.17
C PHE A 25 1.72 -14.63 4.33
N ALA A 26 1.00 -14.73 3.21
CA ALA A 26 -0.45 -14.90 3.24
C ALA A 26 -0.80 -16.39 3.16
N ASP A 27 -2.09 -16.69 2.97
CA ASP A 27 -2.57 -18.06 2.95
C ASP A 27 -1.85 -18.92 1.90
N ALA A 28 -1.38 -20.09 2.33
CA ALA A 28 -0.70 -21.06 1.50
C ALA A 28 -1.72 -22.07 0.95
N ARG A 29 -1.50 -22.57 -0.27
CA ARG A 29 -2.37 -23.58 -0.89
C ARG A 29 -2.60 -24.82 -0.01
N SER A 30 -1.57 -25.23 0.76
CA SER A 30 -1.70 -26.21 1.83
C SER A 30 -0.60 -26.03 2.87
N TRP A 31 -0.89 -26.40 4.12
CA TRP A 31 0.09 -26.41 5.22
C TRP A 31 1.28 -27.33 4.92
N LYS A 32 1.02 -28.47 4.28
CA LYS A 32 2.06 -29.44 3.91
C LYS A 32 3.08 -28.82 2.95
N MET A 33 2.62 -28.19 1.87
CA MET A 33 3.49 -27.48 0.93
C MET A 33 4.28 -26.36 1.61
N PHE A 34 3.64 -25.61 2.51
CA PHE A 34 4.34 -24.58 3.28
C PHE A 34 5.53 -25.17 4.06
N CYS A 35 5.30 -26.26 4.78
CA CYS A 35 6.36 -26.95 5.54
C CYS A 35 7.46 -27.49 4.62
N GLU A 36 7.09 -28.18 3.54
CA GLU A 36 8.02 -28.91 2.67
C GLU A 36 8.81 -28.00 1.73
N GLU A 37 8.15 -27.03 1.09
CA GLU A 37 8.70 -26.26 -0.03
C GLU A 37 9.04 -24.81 0.35
N VAL A 38 8.35 -24.24 1.35
CA VAL A 38 8.54 -22.83 1.73
C VAL A 38 9.60 -22.69 2.80
N ILE A 39 9.38 -23.31 3.96
CA ILE A 39 10.30 -23.22 5.11
C ILE A 39 11.22 -24.43 5.25
N GLU A 40 11.08 -25.44 4.38
CA GLU A 40 11.97 -26.60 4.27
C GLU A 40 12.09 -27.40 5.60
N MET A 41 10.98 -27.49 6.33
CA MET A 41 10.81 -28.17 7.61
C MET A 41 9.62 -29.15 7.52
N PRO A 42 9.74 -30.25 6.76
CA PRO A 42 8.64 -31.16 6.45
C PRO A 42 7.98 -31.78 7.70
N GLU A 43 8.72 -31.93 8.81
CA GLU A 43 8.26 -32.48 10.07
C GLU A 43 7.12 -31.66 10.71
N LEU A 44 7.06 -30.35 10.48
CA LEU A 44 6.00 -29.47 11.01
C LEU A 44 4.62 -29.78 10.43
N SER A 45 4.57 -30.45 9.27
CA SER A 45 3.30 -30.86 8.66
C SER A 45 2.54 -31.89 9.52
N ASN A 46 3.27 -32.68 10.31
CA ASN A 46 2.73 -33.75 11.17
C ASN A 46 2.81 -33.42 12.67
N ASP A 47 3.46 -32.32 13.05
CA ASP A 47 3.50 -31.87 14.45
C ASP A 47 2.07 -31.59 14.94
N PRO A 48 1.59 -32.23 16.03
CA PRO A 48 0.24 -32.02 16.54
C PRO A 48 -0.09 -30.55 16.85
N ARG A 49 0.92 -29.74 17.19
CA ARG A 49 0.77 -28.29 17.44
C ARG A 49 0.42 -27.53 16.17
N PHE A 50 0.87 -28.01 15.00
CA PHE A 50 0.77 -27.26 13.75
C PHE A 50 -0.01 -27.97 12.63
N ALA A 51 -0.36 -29.24 12.78
CA ALA A 51 -1.02 -30.01 11.72
C ALA A 51 -2.41 -29.45 11.34
N LYS A 52 -3.15 -28.90 12.30
CA LYS A 52 -4.49 -28.34 12.09
C LYS A 52 -4.49 -26.81 12.20
N SER A 53 -5.42 -26.16 11.50
CA SER A 53 -5.48 -24.69 11.50
C SER A 53 -5.75 -24.14 12.89
N GLU A 54 -6.68 -24.76 13.62
CA GLU A 54 -7.06 -24.35 14.96
C GLU A 54 -5.89 -24.48 15.94
N THR A 55 -5.10 -25.55 15.82
CA THR A 55 -3.93 -25.74 16.69
C THR A 55 -2.79 -24.78 16.32
N ARG A 56 -2.56 -24.48 15.03
CA ARG A 56 -1.61 -23.44 14.62
C ARG A 56 -1.93 -22.08 15.22
N ILE A 57 -3.20 -21.69 15.23
CA ILE A 57 -3.64 -20.42 15.82
C ILE A 57 -3.34 -20.40 17.34
N GLN A 58 -3.57 -21.51 18.05
CA GLN A 58 -3.26 -21.65 19.48
C GLN A 58 -1.75 -21.58 19.76
N HIS A 59 -0.93 -22.18 18.89
CA HIS A 59 0.54 -22.25 19.02
C HIS A 59 1.28 -21.21 18.16
N ARG A 60 0.61 -20.11 17.81
CA ARG A 60 1.14 -19.14 16.83
C ARG A 60 2.46 -18.50 17.21
N GLU A 61 2.71 -18.27 18.50
CA GLU A 61 3.96 -17.67 18.97
C GLU A 61 5.14 -18.62 18.73
N GLU A 62 4.93 -19.92 18.95
CA GLU A 62 5.93 -20.96 18.70
C GLU A 62 6.19 -21.06 17.19
N LEU A 63 5.14 -21.07 16.38
CA LEU A 63 5.28 -21.10 14.93
C LEU A 63 5.98 -19.84 14.39
N ARG A 64 5.68 -18.68 14.96
CA ARG A 64 6.35 -17.42 14.61
C ARG A 64 7.85 -17.52 14.88
N ALA A 65 8.26 -18.00 16.06
CA ALA A 65 9.67 -18.15 16.39
C ALA A 65 10.39 -19.08 15.41
N ILE A 66 9.73 -20.15 14.97
CA ILE A 66 10.25 -21.08 13.96
C ILE A 66 10.44 -20.37 12.61
N ILE A 67 9.41 -19.67 12.12
CA ILE A 67 9.46 -18.97 10.82
C ILE A 67 10.51 -17.85 10.84
N GLU A 68 10.59 -17.06 11.92
CA GLU A 68 11.60 -16.01 12.06
C GLU A 68 13.02 -16.58 12.22
N GLY A 69 13.16 -17.74 12.87
CA GLY A 69 14.43 -18.47 12.93
C GLY A 69 14.88 -18.94 11.55
N TRP A 70 13.96 -19.47 10.74
CA TRP A 70 14.23 -19.83 9.34
C TRP A 70 14.61 -18.61 8.48
N ALA A 71 14.00 -17.45 8.72
CA ALA A 71 14.25 -16.23 7.94
C ALA A 71 15.46 -15.41 8.43
N ALA A 72 16.05 -15.74 9.57
CA ALA A 72 17.01 -14.88 10.28
C ALA A 72 18.28 -14.53 9.47
N ASP A 73 18.72 -15.42 8.59
CA ASP A 73 19.92 -15.25 7.75
C ASP A 73 19.61 -14.79 6.31
N LYS A 74 18.32 -14.65 5.97
CA LYS A 74 17.83 -14.29 4.62
C LYS A 74 17.32 -12.86 4.60
N THR A 75 17.57 -12.16 3.51
CA THR A 75 16.96 -10.86 3.23
C THR A 75 15.50 -11.03 2.79
N VAL A 76 14.71 -9.98 2.94
CA VAL A 76 13.32 -9.95 2.45
C VAL A 76 13.26 -10.24 0.96
N ALA A 77 14.18 -9.67 0.18
CA ALA A 77 14.24 -9.89 -1.28
C ALA A 77 14.49 -11.36 -1.61
N GLU A 78 15.48 -12.01 -0.98
CA GLU A 78 15.76 -13.44 -1.19
C GLU A 78 14.55 -14.32 -0.89
N ILE A 79 13.82 -14.03 0.19
CA ILE A 79 12.61 -14.78 0.57
C ILE A 79 11.51 -14.59 -0.47
N VAL A 80 11.20 -13.34 -0.84
CA VAL A 80 10.10 -13.02 -1.76
C VAL A 80 10.41 -13.56 -3.16
N GLU A 81 11.61 -13.36 -3.69
CA GLU A 81 12.01 -13.88 -5.01
C GLU A 81 11.93 -15.41 -5.08
N ALA A 82 12.37 -16.10 -4.02
CA ALA A 82 12.37 -17.55 -4.00
C ALA A 82 10.96 -18.15 -3.82
N LYS A 83 10.08 -17.50 -3.05
CA LYS A 83 8.83 -18.13 -2.57
C LYS A 83 7.56 -17.53 -3.15
N ALA A 84 7.58 -16.34 -3.76
CA ALA A 84 6.37 -15.68 -4.30
C ALA A 84 5.65 -16.47 -5.42
N THR A 85 6.32 -17.45 -6.04
CA THR A 85 5.71 -18.37 -7.02
C THR A 85 4.92 -19.51 -6.37
N LEU A 86 5.18 -19.83 -5.10
CA LEU A 86 4.57 -20.94 -4.37
C LEU A 86 3.34 -20.52 -3.56
N LEU A 87 3.40 -19.32 -2.99
CA LEU A 87 2.34 -18.69 -2.20
C LEU A 87 2.43 -17.16 -2.28
N PRO A 88 1.35 -16.44 -1.92
CA PRO A 88 1.41 -14.99 -1.77
C PRO A 88 2.41 -14.61 -0.66
N CYS A 89 3.49 -13.95 -1.06
CA CYS A 89 4.54 -13.46 -0.20
C CYS A 89 4.94 -12.05 -0.68
N ALA A 90 5.09 -11.11 0.24
CA ALA A 90 5.42 -9.73 -0.10
C ALA A 90 6.25 -9.04 0.99
N PRO A 91 7.09 -8.05 0.62
CA PRO A 91 7.78 -7.20 1.58
C PRO A 91 6.80 -6.29 2.34
N VAL A 92 7.15 -5.92 3.57
CA VAL A 92 6.53 -4.79 4.26
C VAL A 92 7.30 -3.52 3.87
N ASN A 93 6.79 -2.82 2.87
CA ASN A 93 7.46 -1.62 2.34
C ASN A 93 7.30 -0.41 3.27
N ASN A 94 8.37 0.37 3.40
CA ASN A 94 8.34 1.72 3.97
C ASN A 94 7.94 2.76 2.89
N PHE A 95 7.75 4.03 3.29
CA PHE A 95 7.34 5.09 2.37
C PHE A 95 8.34 5.34 1.23
N GLU A 96 9.64 5.30 1.51
CA GLU A 96 10.68 5.52 0.49
C GLU A 96 10.66 4.40 -0.56
N GLN A 97 10.50 3.15 -0.12
CA GLN A 97 10.36 1.99 -1.00
C GLN A 97 9.09 2.11 -1.85
N VAL A 98 7.94 2.45 -1.26
CA VAL A 98 6.68 2.67 -2.01
C VAL A 98 6.81 3.82 -3.01
N TYR A 99 7.47 4.91 -2.63
CA TYR A 99 7.63 6.09 -3.47
C TYR A 99 8.52 5.82 -4.69
N ASN A 100 9.53 4.97 -4.53
CA ASN A 100 10.49 4.65 -5.58
C ASN A 100 10.21 3.34 -6.33
N ASP A 101 9.21 2.56 -5.91
CA ASP A 101 8.80 1.32 -6.59
C ASP A 101 8.38 1.59 -8.04
N GLU A 102 9.01 0.88 -8.98
CA GLU A 102 8.80 1.10 -10.41
C GLU A 102 7.35 0.83 -10.84
N HIS A 103 6.73 -0.20 -10.27
CA HIS A 103 5.34 -0.52 -10.60
C HIS A 103 4.39 0.57 -10.06
N ILE A 104 4.58 1.05 -8.83
CA ILE A 104 3.75 2.09 -8.22
C ILE A 104 3.96 3.44 -8.91
N ARG A 105 5.21 3.86 -9.08
CA ARG A 105 5.55 5.19 -9.59
C ARG A 105 5.43 5.30 -11.11
N VAL A 106 5.98 4.34 -11.86
CA VAL A 106 6.06 4.41 -13.32
C VAL A 106 4.86 3.72 -13.95
N ALA A 107 4.67 2.42 -13.71
CA ALA A 107 3.63 1.66 -14.40
C ALA A 107 2.22 2.10 -14.00
N ARG A 108 2.02 2.43 -12.72
CA ARG A 108 0.74 2.89 -12.18
C ARG A 108 0.61 4.40 -12.04
N GLU A 109 1.65 5.19 -12.31
CA GLU A 109 1.61 6.65 -12.20
C GLU A 109 0.97 7.12 -10.88
N MET A 110 1.26 6.46 -9.75
CA MET A 110 0.60 6.76 -8.47
C MET A 110 1.11 8.04 -7.82
N PHE A 111 2.26 8.53 -8.24
CA PHE A 111 2.80 9.84 -7.84
C PHE A 111 2.97 10.68 -9.10
N ILE A 112 2.24 11.80 -9.17
CA ILE A 112 2.28 12.72 -10.31
C ILE A 112 2.64 14.11 -9.85
N GLU A 113 3.34 14.86 -10.70
CA GLU A 113 3.54 16.29 -10.51
C GLU A 113 2.36 17.07 -11.12
N VAL A 114 1.84 18.03 -10.36
CA VAL A 114 0.85 19.00 -10.82
C VAL A 114 1.39 20.43 -10.64
N PRO A 115 1.10 21.34 -11.58
CA PRO A 115 1.44 22.75 -11.42
C PRO A 115 0.56 23.40 -10.35
N LEU A 116 1.16 24.30 -9.57
CA LEU A 116 0.50 25.18 -8.63
C LEU A 116 0.31 26.58 -9.23
N ALA A 117 -0.57 27.38 -8.62
CA ALA A 117 -0.88 28.74 -9.09
C ALA A 117 0.33 29.70 -9.04
N ASP A 118 1.33 29.42 -8.19
CA ASP A 118 2.56 30.20 -8.06
C ASP A 118 3.66 29.79 -9.06
N GLY A 119 3.36 28.86 -9.97
CA GLY A 119 4.29 28.34 -10.96
C GLY A 119 5.19 27.19 -10.46
N ASN A 120 5.13 26.85 -9.17
CA ASN A 120 5.81 25.68 -8.64
C ASN A 120 5.07 24.39 -9.03
N LYS A 121 5.70 23.24 -8.76
CA LYS A 121 5.08 21.93 -8.89
C LYS A 121 4.93 21.26 -7.54
N MET A 122 3.89 20.45 -7.40
CA MET A 122 3.65 19.61 -6.24
C MET A 122 3.47 18.17 -6.67
N THR A 123 4.13 17.24 -5.97
CA THR A 123 3.86 15.81 -6.12
C THR A 123 2.64 15.45 -5.30
N ILE A 124 1.66 14.82 -5.94
CA ILE A 124 0.43 14.33 -5.31
C ILE A 124 0.22 12.85 -5.61
N THR A 125 -0.59 12.18 -4.77
CA THR A 125 -1.07 10.83 -5.05
C THR A 125 -2.15 10.86 -6.13
N ASN A 126 -2.00 10.05 -7.16
CA ASN A 126 -2.95 9.97 -8.28
C ASN A 126 -4.11 8.99 -7.98
N ASN A 127 -5.10 8.95 -8.87
CA ASN A 127 -6.21 8.01 -8.78
C ASN A 127 -5.71 6.55 -8.86
N PRO A 128 -6.03 5.68 -7.88
CA PRO A 128 -5.63 4.27 -7.90
C PRO A 128 -6.37 3.44 -8.95
N ILE A 129 -7.54 3.90 -9.43
CA ILE A 129 -8.34 3.22 -10.45
C ILE A 129 -7.82 3.63 -11.84
N LYS A 130 -7.41 2.64 -12.64
CA LYS A 130 -6.92 2.84 -14.01
C LYS A 130 -7.94 2.29 -14.99
N MET A 131 -8.40 3.13 -15.91
CA MET A 131 -9.39 2.79 -16.93
C MET A 131 -8.69 2.86 -18.29
N SER A 132 -8.99 1.91 -19.19
CA SER A 132 -8.39 1.89 -20.54
C SER A 132 -8.77 3.12 -21.37
N ASP A 133 -10.02 3.56 -21.22
CA ASP A 133 -10.64 4.54 -22.11
C ASP A 133 -10.69 5.94 -21.49
N PHE A 134 -10.34 6.08 -20.20
CA PHE A 134 -10.33 7.35 -19.50
C PHE A 134 -9.15 7.47 -18.55
N ARG A 135 -8.39 8.56 -18.69
CA ARG A 135 -7.28 8.90 -17.79
C ARG A 135 -7.76 9.87 -16.73
N CYS A 136 -8.15 9.34 -15.57
CA CYS A 136 -8.47 10.17 -14.41
C CYS A 136 -7.16 10.69 -13.78
N ARG A 137 -6.72 11.86 -14.22
CA ARG A 137 -5.49 12.52 -13.78
C ARG A 137 -5.77 14.00 -13.50
N PRO A 138 -5.51 14.50 -12.29
CA PRO A 138 -5.54 15.93 -12.00
C PRO A 138 -4.56 16.72 -12.89
N GLU A 139 -5.04 17.81 -13.48
CA GLU A 139 -4.22 18.67 -14.37
C GLU A 139 -3.56 19.84 -13.63
N LYS A 140 -4.17 20.32 -12.55
CA LYS A 140 -3.65 21.38 -11.69
C LYS A 140 -3.75 20.97 -10.22
N GLY A 141 -2.87 21.55 -9.40
CA GLY A 141 -2.96 21.46 -7.96
C GLY A 141 -4.16 22.25 -7.40
N PRO A 142 -4.31 22.27 -6.07
CA PRO A 142 -5.40 23.00 -5.43
C PRO A 142 -5.33 24.49 -5.77
N SER A 143 -6.48 25.06 -6.13
CA SER A 143 -6.61 26.50 -6.32
C SER A 143 -6.37 27.25 -5.01
N LEU A 144 -5.86 28.48 -5.12
CA LEU A 144 -5.80 29.40 -3.98
C LEU A 144 -7.22 29.74 -3.53
N PRO A 145 -7.41 30.15 -2.26
CA PRO A 145 -8.68 30.71 -1.81
C PRO A 145 -9.11 31.86 -2.74
N GLY A 146 -10.30 31.73 -3.33
CA GLY A 146 -10.85 32.68 -4.29
C GLY A 146 -10.30 32.59 -5.72
N GLY A 147 -9.35 31.70 -5.99
CA GLY A 147 -8.64 31.61 -7.28
C GLY A 147 -9.52 31.29 -8.49
N ASP A 148 -10.67 30.65 -8.28
CA ASP A 148 -11.64 30.33 -9.35
C ASP A 148 -12.90 31.24 -9.29
N ASN A 149 -12.95 32.26 -8.43
CA ASN A 149 -14.14 33.11 -8.23
C ASN A 149 -14.59 33.77 -9.54
N ASP A 150 -13.67 34.41 -10.27
CA ASP A 150 -14.00 35.15 -11.49
C ASP A 150 -14.54 34.24 -12.59
N ASP A 151 -13.96 33.05 -12.75
CA ASP A 151 -14.36 32.11 -13.79
C ASP A 151 -15.76 31.54 -13.50
N ILE A 152 -16.02 31.15 -12.25
CA ILE A 152 -17.32 30.63 -11.82
C ILE A 152 -18.40 31.72 -11.91
N LEU A 153 -18.11 32.94 -11.43
CA LEU A 153 -19.10 34.02 -11.46
C LEU A 153 -19.46 34.45 -12.88
N LYS A 154 -18.49 34.45 -13.81
CA LYS A 154 -18.76 34.66 -15.23
C LYS A 154 -19.60 33.54 -15.83
N GLU A 155 -19.32 32.27 -15.50
CA GLU A 155 -20.11 31.12 -15.96
C GLU A 155 -21.56 31.19 -15.46
N LEU A 156 -21.77 31.71 -14.25
CA LEU A 156 -23.09 31.96 -13.67
C LEU A 156 -23.81 33.19 -14.27
N GLY A 157 -23.16 33.95 -15.14
CA GLY A 157 -23.76 35.06 -15.88
C GLY A 157 -23.64 36.43 -15.21
N PHE A 158 -22.77 36.59 -14.20
CA PHE A 158 -22.46 37.90 -13.63
C PHE A 158 -21.47 38.65 -14.52
N ASP A 159 -21.74 39.94 -14.75
CA ASP A 159 -20.86 40.80 -15.53
C ASP A 159 -19.64 41.28 -14.72
N GLY A 160 -18.64 41.81 -15.43
CA GLY A 160 -17.41 42.29 -14.80
C GLY A 160 -17.62 43.47 -13.85
N GLU A 161 -18.66 44.28 -14.05
CA GLU A 161 -18.99 45.42 -13.18
C GLU A 161 -19.52 44.95 -11.83
N THR A 162 -20.44 43.98 -11.83
CA THR A 162 -20.99 43.36 -10.61
C THR A 162 -19.90 42.65 -9.81
N ILE A 163 -19.03 41.89 -10.49
CA ILE A 163 -17.90 41.20 -9.86
C ILE A 163 -16.94 42.21 -9.22
N ALA A 164 -16.64 43.32 -9.90
CA ALA A 164 -15.79 44.38 -9.36
C ALA A 164 -16.43 45.08 -8.14
N ASP A 165 -17.75 45.36 -8.15
CA ASP A 165 -18.48 45.91 -6.99
C ASP A 165 -18.35 44.98 -5.78
N TRP A 166 -18.63 43.69 -5.95
CA TRP A 166 -18.56 42.71 -4.87
C TRP A 166 -17.15 42.57 -4.28
N ARG A 167 -16.12 42.60 -5.13
CA ARG A 167 -14.73 42.62 -4.68
C ARG A 167 -14.40 43.89 -3.89
N SER A 168 -14.86 45.05 -4.35
CA SER A 168 -14.64 46.33 -3.66
C SER A 168 -15.29 46.37 -2.27
N ARG A 169 -16.42 45.66 -2.12
CA ARG A 169 -17.18 45.53 -0.86
C ARG A 169 -16.68 44.40 0.04
N GLY A 170 -15.68 43.63 -0.39
CA GLY A 170 -15.13 42.50 0.36
C GLY A 170 -16.06 41.29 0.46
N LEU A 171 -17.05 41.17 -0.44
CA LEU A 171 -17.97 40.02 -0.47
C LEU A 171 -17.32 38.78 -1.10
N ILE A 172 -16.36 39.01 -2.00
CA ILE A 172 -15.54 37.98 -2.65
C ILE A 172 -14.07 38.39 -2.61
N SER A 173 -13.18 37.40 -2.68
CA SER A 173 -11.72 37.60 -2.82
C SER A 173 -11.32 37.66 -4.29
#